data_AF-A0A9X1XPK6-F1
#
_entry.id   AF-A0A9X1XPK6-F1
#
_cell.length_a   1.000
_cell.length_b   1.000
_cell.length_c   1.000
_cell.angle_alpha   90.00
_cell.angle_beta   90.00
_cell.angle_gamma   90.00
#
_symmetry.space_group_name_H-M   'P 1'
#
loop_
_entity.id
_entity.type
_entity.pdbx_description
1 polymer ?
#
loop_
_entity_poly.entity_id
_entity_poly.type
_entity_poly.pdbx_seq_one_letter_code
_entity_poly.pdbx_strand_id
1 'polypeptide(L)'
;MKYIKPIIILVLFSFFGCKDNEKSDNSNQIEENDLEKITDVAELEKLTRDLYKWIETESSIEDFVPLQKEKTDTIYTKLNLELNEKRVIELINTNFFTKGFIENYKKIVLTIDQKMSNKTLVYYIGDLPPYGNDANPWCNCQDNPEDYWGKISLKNVKIINNKATYKWTWGNQFEYKVEAEKEKGVWKISYLQGFDFKQFIPKE
;
A
#
# COMPACT_ATOMS: atom_id res chain seq x y z
N MET A 1 60.65 46.42 -54.44
CA MET A 1 61.23 45.39 -53.53
C MET A 1 60.43 44.11 -53.76
N LYS A 2 60.85 43.28 -54.71
CA LYS A 2 61.72 42.10 -54.57
C LYS A 2 61.05 40.94 -53.82
N TYR A 3 60.61 39.99 -54.65
CA TYR A 3 60.20 38.61 -54.39
C TYR A 3 61.17 37.84 -53.47
N ILE A 4 60.66 36.80 -52.77
CA ILE A 4 61.23 35.43 -52.65
C ILE A 4 60.23 34.54 -51.85
N LYS A 5 59.60 33.58 -52.53
CA LYS A 5 59.37 32.20 -52.03
C LYS A 5 60.69 31.43 -52.23
N PRO A 6 61.00 30.26 -51.62
CA PRO A 6 60.13 29.27 -50.96
C PRO A 6 60.76 28.65 -49.68
N ILE A 7 60.14 27.62 -49.08
CA ILE A 7 60.76 26.28 -48.86
C ILE A 7 59.70 25.36 -48.25
N ILE A 8 59.54 24.22 -48.91
CA ILE A 8 58.74 23.06 -48.52
C ILE A 8 59.57 22.26 -47.51
N ILE A 9 58.99 21.93 -46.35
CA ILE A 9 59.46 20.80 -45.54
C ILE A 9 58.28 19.87 -45.33
N LEU A 10 58.36 18.75 -46.03
CA LEU A 10 57.52 17.57 -45.92
C LEU A 10 57.94 16.83 -44.64
N VAL A 11 57.08 16.79 -43.62
CA VAL A 11 57.29 15.88 -42.48
C VAL A 11 56.22 14.79 -42.54
N LEU A 12 56.66 13.63 -43.05
CA LEU A 12 56.00 12.34 -42.86
C LEU A 12 56.05 11.99 -41.37
N PHE A 13 54.92 12.09 -40.67
CA PHE A 13 54.75 11.41 -39.40
C PHE A 13 54.02 10.09 -39.63
N SER A 14 54.78 9.03 -39.41
CA SER A 14 54.41 7.63 -39.50
C SER A 14 53.25 7.28 -38.58
N PHE A 15 52.35 6.45 -39.10
CA PHE A 15 51.32 5.74 -38.37
C PHE A 15 51.89 4.97 -37.17
N PHE A 16 51.47 5.33 -35.96
CA PHE A 16 51.30 4.39 -34.86
C PHE A 16 49.82 4.36 -34.51
N GLY A 17 49.12 3.39 -35.08
CA GLY A 17 47.81 2.98 -34.56
C GLY A 17 48.02 2.27 -33.23
N CYS A 18 47.80 2.97 -32.12
CA CYS A 18 47.45 2.32 -30.88
C CYS A 18 46.03 1.79 -31.05
N LYS A 19 45.93 0.46 -31.12
CA LYS A 19 44.68 -0.27 -30.99
C LYS A 19 44.42 -0.35 -29.49
N ASP A 20 43.76 0.66 -28.94
CA ASP A 20 43.21 0.56 -27.60
C ASP A 20 42.12 -0.51 -27.67
N ASN A 21 42.43 -1.66 -27.06
CA ASN A 21 41.41 -2.64 -26.76
C ASN A 21 40.48 -2.01 -25.72
N GLU A 22 39.40 -1.40 -26.20
CA GLU A 22 38.21 -1.17 -25.38
C GLU A 22 37.82 -2.51 -24.75
N LYS A 23 38.21 -2.69 -23.49
CA LYS A 23 37.44 -3.52 -22.60
C LYS A 23 36.07 -2.87 -22.55
N SER A 24 35.09 -3.49 -23.19
CA SER A 24 33.68 -3.19 -22.94
C SER A 24 33.43 -3.50 -21.47
N ASP A 25 33.63 -2.50 -20.61
CA ASP A 25 33.08 -2.51 -19.28
C ASP A 25 31.57 -2.46 -19.52
N ASN A 26 30.93 -3.63 -19.40
CA ASN A 26 29.50 -3.77 -19.52
C ASN A 26 28.89 -3.22 -18.22
N SER A 27 29.07 -1.92 -18.02
CA SER A 27 28.36 -1.13 -17.03
C SER A 27 26.91 -1.15 -17.48
N ASN A 28 26.11 -2.01 -16.83
CA ASN A 28 24.66 -1.92 -16.89
C ASN A 28 24.25 -0.50 -16.49
N GLN A 29 24.10 0.39 -17.47
CA GLN A 29 23.46 1.68 -17.25
C GLN A 29 21.98 1.37 -17.03
N ILE A 30 21.62 1.19 -15.75
CA ILE A 30 20.22 1.14 -15.33
C ILE A 30 19.63 2.48 -15.78
N GLU A 31 18.65 2.44 -16.67
CA GLU A 31 17.96 3.66 -17.11
C GLU A 31 17.31 4.34 -15.91
N GLU A 32 17.24 5.67 -15.90
CA GLU A 32 16.66 6.46 -14.80
C GLU A 32 15.24 5.97 -14.42
N ASN A 33 14.45 5.57 -15.41
CA ASN A 33 13.12 4.98 -15.21
C ASN A 33 13.14 3.63 -14.48
N ASP A 34 14.15 2.78 -14.73
CA ASP A 34 14.29 1.50 -14.05
C ASP A 34 14.72 1.71 -12.59
N LEU A 35 15.59 2.70 -12.34
CA LEU A 35 16.01 3.07 -10.99
C LEU A 35 14.86 3.67 -10.16
N GLU A 36 14.05 4.55 -10.76
CA GLU A 36 12.85 5.11 -10.12
C GLU A 36 11.85 4.00 -9.76
N LYS A 37 11.59 3.08 -10.68
CA LYS A 37 10.69 1.94 -10.44
C LYS A 37 11.19 1.01 -9.33
N ILE A 38 12.49 0.72 -9.29
CA ILE A 38 13.10 -0.07 -8.20
C ILE A 38 12.89 0.63 -6.85
N THR A 39 13.08 1.94 -6.83
CA THR A 39 12.89 2.77 -5.63
C THR A 39 11.43 2.73 -5.18
N ASP A 40 10.47 2.91 -6.08
CA ASP A 40 9.04 2.86 -5.75
C ASP A 40 8.61 1.49 -5.21
N VAL A 41 9.09 0.39 -5.78
CA VAL A 41 8.77 -0.95 -5.29
C VAL A 41 9.27 -1.14 -3.85
N ALA A 42 10.49 -0.66 -3.55
CA ALA A 42 11.04 -0.69 -2.21
C ALA A 42 10.25 0.20 -1.23
N GLU A 43 9.82 1.40 -1.66
CA GLU A 43 8.97 2.30 -0.87
C GLU A 43 7.60 1.68 -0.56
N LEU A 44 6.97 1.02 -1.54
CA LEU A 44 5.69 0.33 -1.37
C LEU A 44 5.80 -0.87 -0.43
N GLU A 45 6.88 -1.66 -0.54
CA GLU A 45 7.11 -2.79 0.35
C GLU A 45 7.32 -2.28 1.78
N LYS A 46 8.13 -1.24 1.96
CA LYS A 46 8.33 -0.59 3.26
C LYS A 46 7.03 -0.07 3.84
N LEU A 47 6.23 0.68 3.07
CA LEU A 47 4.92 1.17 3.50
C LEU A 47 4.02 0.03 3.98
N THR A 48 3.98 -1.07 3.23
CA THR A 48 3.16 -2.24 3.57
C THR A 48 3.64 -2.88 4.88
N ARG A 49 4.95 -3.09 5.03
CA ARG A 49 5.54 -3.67 6.25
C ARG A 49 5.31 -2.78 7.47
N ASP A 50 5.50 -1.47 7.32
CA ASP A 50 5.30 -0.49 8.39
C ASP A 50 3.83 -0.45 8.82
N LEU A 51 2.88 -0.50 7.87
CA LEU A 51 1.46 -0.59 8.16
C LEU A 51 1.14 -1.80 9.05
N TYR A 52 1.54 -3.01 8.62
CA TYR A 52 1.19 -4.22 9.37
C TYR A 52 1.95 -4.35 10.69
N LYS A 53 3.18 -3.84 10.76
CA LYS A 53 3.89 -3.72 12.04
C LYS A 53 3.13 -2.81 13.00
N TRP A 54 2.69 -1.65 12.54
CA TRP A 54 1.91 -0.71 13.34
C TRP A 54 0.58 -1.33 13.79
N ILE A 55 -0.14 -2.04 12.92
CA ILE A 55 -1.38 -2.76 13.28
C ILE A 55 -1.13 -3.74 14.43
N GLU A 56 -0.04 -4.51 14.38
CA GLU A 56 0.22 -5.51 15.43
C GLU A 56 0.72 -4.89 16.74
N THR A 57 1.63 -3.91 16.65
CA THR A 57 2.45 -3.50 17.79
C THR A 57 2.04 -2.18 18.44
N GLU A 58 1.27 -1.35 17.74
CA GLU A 58 0.97 0.02 18.16
C GLU A 58 -0.53 0.37 18.11
N SER A 59 -1.27 -0.19 17.16
CA SER A 59 -2.73 0.01 17.03
C SER A 59 -3.45 -0.54 18.25
N SER A 60 -4.28 0.30 18.88
CA SER A 60 -4.92 -0.03 20.16
C SER A 60 -6.45 0.05 20.13
N ILE A 61 -7.02 0.54 19.04
CA ILE A 61 -8.45 0.78 18.90
C ILE A 61 -9.06 -0.25 17.96
N GLU A 62 -10.02 -1.01 18.47
CA GLU A 62 -10.76 -2.01 17.71
C GLU A 62 -11.70 -1.37 16.66
N ASP A 63 -11.80 -2.00 15.49
CA ASP A 63 -12.67 -1.57 14.40
C ASP A 63 -14.12 -2.05 14.64
N PHE A 64 -15.11 -1.25 14.23
CA PHE A 64 -16.54 -1.62 14.22
C PHE A 64 -17.15 -2.10 15.55
N VAL A 65 -16.68 -1.59 16.69
CA VAL A 65 -17.18 -2.02 18.02
C VAL A 65 -18.69 -1.80 18.17
N PRO A 66 -19.50 -2.86 18.41
CA PRO A 66 -20.94 -2.74 18.58
C PRO A 66 -21.31 -2.30 20.00
N LEU A 67 -22.50 -1.70 20.16
CA LEU A 67 -23.06 -1.28 21.45
C LEU A 67 -24.40 -1.96 21.71
N GLN A 68 -24.52 -2.55 22.91
CA GLN A 68 -25.80 -2.91 23.51
C GLN A 68 -26.39 -1.69 24.22
N LYS A 69 -27.72 -1.57 24.23
CA LYS A 69 -28.38 -0.45 24.92
C LYS A 69 -28.52 -0.76 26.41
N GLU A 70 -29.01 -1.96 26.72
CA GLU A 70 -29.16 -2.49 28.07
C GLU A 70 -28.35 -3.78 28.23
N LYS A 71 -27.93 -4.12 29.46
CA LYS A 71 -27.17 -5.36 29.73
C LYS A 71 -27.98 -6.64 29.50
N THR A 72 -29.31 -6.53 29.45
CA THR A 72 -30.23 -7.65 29.23
C THR A 72 -30.64 -7.80 27.77
N ASP A 73 -30.15 -6.91 26.89
CA ASP A 73 -30.46 -7.02 25.47
C ASP A 73 -29.86 -8.31 24.90
N THR A 74 -30.51 -8.86 23.88
CA THR A 74 -30.00 -10.02 23.11
C THR A 74 -29.40 -9.61 21.77
N ILE A 75 -29.44 -8.32 21.44
CA ILE A 75 -28.90 -7.75 20.21
C ILE A 75 -28.09 -6.50 20.48
N TYR A 76 -27.07 -6.27 19.66
CA TYR A 76 -26.45 -4.96 19.54
C TYR A 76 -27.34 -4.02 18.70
N THR A 77 -27.38 -2.75 19.06
CA THR A 77 -28.32 -1.79 18.46
C THR A 77 -27.67 -0.77 17.53
N LYS A 78 -26.38 -0.53 17.69
CA LYS A 78 -25.59 0.45 16.92
C LYS A 78 -24.09 0.18 17.05
N LEU A 79 -23.27 0.95 16.36
CA LEU A 79 -21.82 0.96 16.57
C LEU A 79 -21.41 2.07 17.55
N ASN A 80 -20.22 1.91 18.14
CA ASN A 80 -19.61 2.93 18.99
C ASN A 80 -18.95 4.03 18.13
N LEU A 81 -19.72 5.04 17.75
CA LEU A 81 -19.24 6.12 16.88
C LEU A 81 -18.13 6.98 17.53
N GLU A 82 -18.13 7.13 18.86
CA GLU A 82 -17.06 7.86 19.56
C GLU A 82 -15.73 7.11 19.46
N LEU A 83 -15.76 5.78 19.65
CA LEU A 83 -14.57 4.95 19.49
C LEU A 83 -14.09 4.92 18.03
N ASN A 84 -15.04 4.91 17.08
CA ASN A 84 -14.72 5.02 15.66
C ASN A 84 -14.05 6.36 15.31
N GLU A 85 -14.49 7.48 15.88
CA GLU A 85 -13.82 8.78 15.67
C GLU A 85 -12.36 8.73 16.14
N LYS A 86 -12.10 8.10 17.29
CA LYS A 86 -10.73 7.89 17.79
C LYS A 86 -9.93 6.98 16.85
N ARG A 87 -10.52 5.90 16.36
CA ARG A 87 -9.91 5.00 15.36
C ARG A 87 -9.54 5.73 14.08
N VAL A 88 -10.45 6.54 13.55
CA VAL A 88 -10.19 7.38 12.37
C VAL A 88 -9.02 8.33 12.59
N ILE A 89 -8.96 8.98 13.76
CA ILE A 89 -7.85 9.90 14.10
C ILE A 89 -6.53 9.12 14.15
N GLU A 90 -6.54 7.93 14.76
CA GLU A 90 -5.39 7.03 14.80
C GLU A 90 -4.89 6.70 13.39
N LEU A 91 -5.79 6.27 12.49
CA LEU A 91 -5.49 5.98 11.09
C LEU A 91 -4.92 7.19 10.34
N ILE A 92 -5.50 8.38 10.54
CA ILE A 92 -5.01 9.62 9.93
C ILE A 92 -3.60 9.95 10.40
N ASN A 93 -3.32 9.80 11.70
CA ASN A 93 -2.04 10.14 12.30
C ASN A 93 -0.88 9.24 11.84
N THR A 94 -1.17 8.02 11.37
CA THR A 94 -0.15 7.16 10.75
C THR A 94 0.42 7.74 9.45
N ASN A 95 -0.35 8.59 8.77
CA ASN A 95 -0.06 9.07 7.42
C ASN A 95 0.12 7.95 6.36
N PHE A 96 -0.28 6.70 6.67
CA PHE A 96 -0.21 5.58 5.73
C PHE A 96 -1.31 5.61 4.67
N PHE A 97 -2.42 6.31 4.94
CA PHE A 97 -3.63 6.22 4.12
C PHE A 97 -3.92 7.51 3.36
N THR A 98 -4.45 7.37 2.15
CA THR A 98 -5.03 8.51 1.43
C THR A 98 -6.33 8.96 2.10
N LYS A 99 -6.75 10.19 1.82
CA LYS A 99 -8.06 10.69 2.26
C LYS A 99 -9.20 9.80 1.78
N GLY A 100 -9.12 9.28 0.55
CA GLY A 100 -10.16 8.42 -0.03
C GLY A 100 -10.34 7.09 0.73
N PHE A 101 -9.25 6.49 1.21
CA PHE A 101 -9.32 5.29 2.05
C PHE A 101 -10.08 5.59 3.36
N ILE A 102 -9.72 6.69 4.03
CA ILE A 102 -10.35 7.12 5.29
C ILE A 102 -11.85 7.42 5.09
N GLU A 103 -12.22 8.03 3.97
CA GLU A 103 -13.62 8.28 3.63
C GLU A 103 -14.41 6.99 3.40
N ASN A 104 -13.82 6.00 2.71
CA ASN A 104 -14.44 4.69 2.54
C ASN A 104 -14.61 3.98 3.89
N TYR A 105 -13.58 3.97 4.74
CA TYR A 105 -13.64 3.41 6.08
C TYR A 105 -14.79 4.02 6.91
N LYS A 106 -14.88 5.36 6.96
CA LYS A 106 -15.99 6.07 7.62
C LYS A 106 -17.35 5.68 7.06
N LYS A 107 -17.45 5.59 5.73
CA LYS A 107 -18.70 5.23 5.04
C LYS A 107 -19.18 3.83 5.43
N ILE A 108 -18.26 2.86 5.56
CA ILE A 108 -18.58 1.51 6.03
C ILE A 108 -19.23 1.59 7.41
N VAL A 109 -18.56 2.22 8.38
CA VAL A 109 -19.04 2.33 9.76
C VAL A 109 -20.42 2.98 9.83
N LEU A 110 -20.60 4.13 9.17
CA LEU A 110 -21.87 4.85 9.19
C LEU A 110 -23.00 4.05 8.55
N THR A 111 -22.70 3.26 7.51
CA THR A 111 -23.72 2.43 6.86
C THR A 111 -24.14 1.26 7.74
N ILE A 112 -23.18 0.60 8.40
CA ILE A 112 -23.47 -0.48 9.35
C ILE A 112 -24.30 0.08 10.51
N ASP A 113 -23.87 1.18 11.11
CA ASP A 113 -24.57 1.84 12.22
C ASP A 113 -26.02 2.19 11.87
N GLN A 114 -26.25 2.76 10.68
CA GLN A 114 -27.58 3.07 10.19
C GLN A 114 -28.44 1.81 10.01
N LYS A 115 -27.87 0.73 9.43
CA LYS A 115 -28.59 -0.54 9.21
C LYS A 115 -28.88 -1.27 10.52
N MET A 116 -28.03 -1.16 11.53
CA MET A 116 -28.31 -1.65 12.88
C MET A 116 -29.42 -0.84 13.54
N SER A 117 -29.32 0.48 13.48
CA SER A 117 -30.28 1.40 14.11
C SER A 117 -31.70 1.26 13.56
N ASN A 118 -31.83 1.03 12.25
CA ASN A 118 -33.13 0.81 11.58
C ASN A 118 -33.57 -0.66 11.56
N LYS A 119 -32.79 -1.58 12.15
CA LYS A 119 -33.05 -3.02 12.24
C LYS A 119 -33.09 -3.77 10.91
N THR A 120 -32.48 -3.21 9.84
CA THR A 120 -32.28 -3.93 8.58
C THR A 120 -31.04 -4.83 8.59
N LEU A 121 -30.19 -4.70 9.62
CA LEU A 121 -29.10 -5.60 9.95
C LEU A 121 -29.18 -5.89 11.46
N VAL A 122 -29.35 -7.15 11.83
CA VAL A 122 -29.50 -7.58 13.22
C VAL A 122 -28.25 -8.35 13.64
N TYR A 123 -27.58 -7.85 14.67
CA TYR A 123 -26.40 -8.49 15.25
C TYR A 123 -26.74 -9.01 16.65
N TYR A 124 -26.91 -10.32 16.78
CA TYR A 124 -27.16 -10.97 18.07
C TYR A 124 -25.89 -11.04 18.92
N ILE A 125 -26.06 -10.88 20.23
CA ILE A 125 -24.93 -10.96 21.16
C ILE A 125 -24.44 -12.41 21.24
N GLY A 126 -23.14 -12.60 21.03
CA GLY A 126 -22.49 -13.91 21.02
C GLY A 126 -22.29 -14.51 19.62
N ASP A 127 -22.94 -13.94 18.60
CA ASP A 127 -22.73 -14.33 17.21
C ASP A 127 -21.52 -13.61 16.60
N LEU A 128 -21.12 -14.02 15.39
CA LEU A 128 -20.22 -13.23 14.56
C LEU A 128 -20.96 -12.01 13.99
N PRO A 129 -20.26 -10.89 13.72
CA PRO A 129 -20.87 -9.75 13.08
C PRO A 129 -21.56 -10.14 11.76
N PRO A 130 -22.81 -9.70 11.51
CA PRO A 130 -23.54 -10.01 10.27
C PRO A 130 -23.09 -9.12 9.09
N TYR A 131 -21.87 -8.59 9.17
CA TYR A 131 -21.20 -7.75 8.18
C TYR A 131 -19.75 -8.17 8.08
N GLY A 132 -19.13 -7.94 6.92
CA GLY A 132 -17.79 -8.42 6.63
C GLY A 132 -17.86 -9.86 6.08
N ASN A 133 -16.76 -10.58 6.23
CA ASN A 133 -16.58 -11.92 5.63
C ASN A 133 -16.08 -12.94 6.66
N ASP A 134 -16.44 -12.75 7.93
CA ASP A 134 -15.99 -13.52 9.09
C ASP A 134 -14.47 -13.54 9.30
N ALA A 135 -13.68 -12.73 8.56
CA ALA A 135 -12.23 -12.64 8.68
C ALA A 135 -11.78 -11.22 9.08
N ASN A 136 -10.55 -11.11 9.57
CA ASN A 136 -9.96 -9.80 9.87
C ASN A 136 -9.79 -9.00 8.55
N PRO A 137 -10.42 -7.83 8.38
CA PRO A 137 -10.39 -7.10 7.11
C PRO A 137 -8.99 -6.57 6.75
N TRP A 138 -8.07 -6.44 7.70
CA TRP A 138 -6.70 -6.02 7.43
C TRP A 138 -5.93 -7.03 6.59
N CYS A 139 -6.23 -8.32 6.74
CA CYS A 139 -5.54 -9.40 6.01
C CYS A 139 -6.50 -10.32 5.26
N ASN A 140 -7.83 -10.22 5.42
CA ASN A 140 -8.79 -11.26 5.04
C ASN A 140 -8.33 -12.66 5.50
N CYS A 141 -7.90 -12.75 6.76
CA CYS A 141 -7.37 -13.94 7.39
C CYS A 141 -8.04 -14.19 8.74
N GLN A 142 -8.06 -15.46 9.16
CA GLN A 142 -8.45 -15.85 10.52
C GLN A 142 -7.25 -15.73 11.47
N ASP A 143 -6.10 -16.25 11.02
CA ASP A 143 -4.82 -16.23 11.71
C ASP A 143 -3.72 -15.70 10.79
N ASN A 144 -2.66 -15.19 11.42
CA ASN A 144 -1.41 -14.81 10.77
C ASN A 144 -0.21 -15.51 11.41
N PRO A 145 0.90 -15.69 10.67
CA PRO A 145 2.16 -16.10 11.28
C PRO A 145 2.64 -15.07 12.31
N GLU A 146 3.44 -15.52 13.26
CA GLU A 146 4.22 -14.64 14.14
C GLU A 146 5.15 -13.75 13.30
N ASP A 147 5.27 -12.47 13.70
CA ASP A 147 6.09 -11.44 13.04
C ASP A 147 5.88 -11.37 11.51
N TYR A 148 4.66 -11.59 11.04
CA TYR A 148 4.39 -11.72 9.60
C TYR A 148 4.73 -10.46 8.81
N TRP A 149 4.68 -9.26 9.41
CA TRP A 149 5.10 -8.01 8.77
C TRP A 149 6.57 -8.07 8.32
N GLY A 150 7.42 -8.81 9.04
CA GLY A 150 8.81 -9.08 8.68
C GLY A 150 8.97 -10.02 7.48
N LYS A 151 7.90 -10.71 7.07
CA LYS A 151 7.88 -11.68 5.97
C LYS A 151 7.14 -11.17 4.72
N ILE A 152 6.55 -9.97 4.80
CA ILE A 152 5.75 -9.41 3.70
C ILE A 152 6.61 -9.21 2.45
N SER A 153 6.16 -9.73 1.32
CA SER A 153 6.73 -9.44 0.00
C SER A 153 5.64 -9.01 -0.96
N LEU A 154 5.99 -8.20 -1.96
CA LEU A 154 5.05 -7.75 -2.97
C LEU A 154 5.06 -8.66 -4.20
N LYS A 155 3.89 -8.87 -4.78
CA LYS A 155 3.65 -9.61 -6.01
C LYS A 155 2.87 -8.76 -7.00
N ASN A 156 3.12 -9.00 -8.28
CA ASN A 156 2.39 -8.38 -9.39
C ASN A 156 2.33 -6.84 -9.29
N VAL A 157 3.43 -6.21 -8.88
CA VAL A 157 3.49 -4.76 -8.70
C VAL A 157 3.39 -4.07 -10.05
N LYS A 158 2.35 -3.25 -10.21
CA LYS A 158 2.10 -2.43 -11.40
C LYS A 158 2.04 -0.98 -10.96
N ILE A 159 2.98 -0.18 -11.46
CA ILE A 159 3.05 1.26 -11.21
C ILE A 159 2.79 1.97 -12.54
N ILE A 160 1.82 2.88 -12.54
CA ILE A 160 1.51 3.75 -13.67
C ILE A 160 1.35 5.16 -13.10
N ASN A 161 2.30 6.03 -13.40
CA ASN A 161 2.40 7.36 -12.81
C ASN A 161 2.38 7.24 -11.27
N ASN A 162 1.63 8.12 -10.59
CA ASN A 162 1.50 8.14 -9.14
C ASN A 162 0.49 7.12 -8.58
N LYS A 163 0.28 5.98 -9.26
CA LYS A 163 -0.64 4.93 -8.83
C LYS A 163 0.02 3.56 -8.90
N ALA A 164 -0.20 2.76 -7.87
CA ALA A 164 0.29 1.39 -7.79
C ALA A 164 -0.84 0.42 -7.47
N THR A 165 -0.82 -0.76 -8.10
CA THR A 165 -1.61 -1.92 -7.71
C THR A 165 -0.69 -3.09 -7.52
N TYR A 166 -0.86 -3.80 -6.41
CA TYR A 166 -0.04 -4.96 -6.09
C TYR A 166 -0.82 -5.91 -5.18
N LYS A 167 -0.23 -7.07 -4.94
CA LYS A 167 -0.63 -7.95 -3.85
C LYS A 167 0.53 -8.08 -2.88
N TRP A 168 0.25 -8.14 -1.59
CA TRP A 168 1.27 -8.53 -0.62
C TRP A 168 1.01 -9.95 -0.11
N THR A 169 2.07 -10.58 0.37
CA THR A 169 2.00 -11.91 0.97
C THR A 169 3.05 -12.16 2.04
N TRP A 170 2.75 -13.02 3.03
CA TRP A 170 3.73 -13.60 3.96
C TRP A 170 4.11 -15.06 3.61
N GLY A 171 3.74 -15.56 2.42
CA GLY A 171 4.03 -16.95 2.00
C GLY A 171 3.43 -17.36 0.65
N ASN A 172 3.36 -18.66 0.37
CA ASN A 172 2.89 -19.13 -0.94
C ASN A 172 1.36 -19.28 -1.06
N GLN A 173 0.63 -19.33 0.06
CA GLN A 173 -0.81 -19.66 0.08
C GLN A 173 -1.73 -18.47 0.36
N PHE A 174 -1.15 -17.29 0.56
CA PHE A 174 -1.89 -16.09 0.93
C PHE A 174 -1.55 -14.97 -0.04
N GLU A 175 -2.54 -14.18 -0.47
CA GLU A 175 -2.32 -12.93 -1.19
C GLU A 175 -3.41 -11.93 -0.84
N TYR A 176 -3.02 -10.67 -0.68
CA TYR A 176 -3.95 -9.59 -0.36
C TYR A 176 -3.75 -8.40 -1.27
N LYS A 177 -4.79 -8.03 -2.01
CA LYS A 177 -4.74 -6.93 -2.97
C LYS A 177 -4.72 -5.57 -2.26
N VAL A 178 -3.85 -4.70 -2.75
CA VAL A 178 -3.65 -3.33 -2.30
C VAL A 178 -3.53 -2.38 -3.49
N GLU A 179 -4.04 -1.17 -3.33
CA GLU A 179 -3.73 -0.05 -4.22
C GLU A 179 -3.15 1.09 -3.40
N ALA A 180 -2.23 1.83 -4.01
CA ALA A 180 -1.57 2.98 -3.40
C ALA A 180 -1.49 4.15 -4.38
N GLU A 181 -1.46 5.36 -3.85
CA GLU A 181 -1.29 6.60 -4.60
C GLU A 181 -0.14 7.42 -4.02
N LYS A 182 0.66 8.04 -4.89
CA LYS A 182 1.79 8.89 -4.48
C LYS A 182 1.29 10.32 -4.30
N GLU A 183 1.15 10.75 -3.05
CA GLU A 183 0.73 12.10 -2.67
C GLU A 183 1.96 12.91 -2.25
N LYS A 184 2.30 13.98 -2.99
CA LYS A 184 3.45 14.85 -2.68
C LYS A 184 4.77 14.07 -2.51
N GLY A 185 5.00 13.07 -3.35
CA GLY A 185 6.20 12.24 -3.33
C GLY A 185 6.20 11.11 -2.31
N VAL A 186 5.11 10.89 -1.56
CA VAL A 186 5.00 9.81 -0.57
C VAL A 186 3.89 8.85 -0.97
N TRP A 187 4.20 7.56 -1.05
CA TRP A 187 3.19 6.53 -1.27
C TRP A 187 2.27 6.38 -0.07
N LYS A 188 0.97 6.26 -0.34
CA LYS A 188 -0.07 5.98 0.65
C LYS A 188 -1.05 4.96 0.15
N ILE A 189 -1.56 4.14 1.05
CA ILE A 189 -2.60 3.14 0.79
C ILE A 189 -3.91 3.84 0.45
N SER A 190 -4.43 3.59 -0.75
CA SER A 190 -5.72 4.08 -1.21
C SER A 190 -6.81 3.02 -1.13
N TYR A 191 -6.43 1.75 -1.07
CA TYR A 191 -7.33 0.61 -1.07
C TYR A 191 -6.72 -0.62 -0.41
N LEU A 192 -7.54 -1.34 0.35
CA LEU A 192 -7.24 -2.65 0.93
C LEU A 192 -8.44 -3.57 0.69
N GLN A 193 -8.24 -4.78 0.15
CA GLN A 193 -9.33 -5.64 -0.31
C GLN A 193 -10.36 -6.06 0.74
N GLY A 194 -9.98 -6.15 2.01
CA GLY A 194 -10.88 -6.49 3.11
C GLY A 194 -11.72 -5.30 3.57
N PHE A 195 -11.44 -4.10 3.06
CA PHE A 195 -12.25 -2.89 3.26
C PHE A 195 -13.15 -2.58 2.05
N ASP A 196 -13.44 -3.58 1.23
CA ASP A 196 -14.45 -3.48 0.18
C ASP A 196 -15.82 -3.19 0.80
N PHE A 197 -16.41 -2.05 0.47
CA PHE A 197 -17.72 -1.64 0.99
C PHE A 197 -18.81 -2.72 0.82
N LYS A 198 -18.78 -3.44 -0.30
CA LYS A 198 -19.76 -4.52 -0.61
C LYS A 198 -19.61 -5.75 0.27
N GLN A 199 -18.45 -5.97 0.91
CA GLN A 199 -18.27 -7.08 1.85
C GLN A 199 -18.96 -6.77 3.19
N PHE A 200 -19.08 -5.51 3.57
CA PHE A 200 -19.73 -5.11 4.82
C PHE A 200 -21.24 -4.99 4.73
N ILE A 201 -21.78 -4.84 3.52
CA ILE A 201 -23.21 -4.63 3.33
C ILE A 201 -23.77 -5.83 2.55
N PRO A 202 -24.45 -6.78 3.24
CA PRO A 202 -25.11 -7.89 2.58
C PRO A 202 -26.05 -7.37 1.49
N LYS A 203 -26.10 -8.06 0.35
CA LYS A 203 -27.09 -7.74 -0.69
C LYS A 203 -28.48 -8.05 -0.16
N GLU A 204 -29.39 -7.09 -0.33
CA GLU A 204 -30.82 -7.23 -0.08
C GLU A 204 -31.46 -8.25 -1.04
#